data_AF-A0A7V2QAY6-F1
#
_entry.id   AF-A0A7V2QAY6-F1
#
_cell.length_a   1.000
_cell.length_b   1.000
_cell.length_c   1.000
_cell.angle_alpha   90.00
_cell.angle_beta   90.00
_cell.angle_gamma   90.00
#
_symmetry.space_group_name_H-M   'P 1'
#
loop_
_entity.id
_entity.type
_entity.pdbx_description
1 polymer ?
#
loop_
_entity_poly.entity_id
_entity_poly.type
_entity_poly.pdbx_seq_one_letter_code
_entity_poly.pdbx_strand_id
1 'polypeptide(L)'
;MVVGAVGGAFGGIYIADRVAASSPYQYGVLFLLVGALVGLVLTPYITVWPFMALRRRIRQAPAQQILAVVFGLIVGLIIAGLVAFPLSMLPEPYSQILPFVAAILFGYLGITVMITRQRDIFNIVRGRLSGGRDDQGAEDDWHRPVLLDTSVIIDGRIADISRTGFIEGEMLVPRFVLNELQHVADSSDSLRRNRGRRGLEMLRRLQDESITPVRITDMDVEEVREVDDKLVVLGKRLHCPIVTNDYNLNRVAELQGVRVLNINELANAVKALLLPGEPLTVKIVQVGKEVGQGVGYLDDGTMVVVAEGKSHINQRKEVIVTKVLQTAAGRMLFARLA
;
A
#
# COMPACT_ATOMS: atom_id res chain seq x y z
N MET A 1 26.94 -42.63 -4.74
CA MET A 1 27.78 -43.81 -4.42
C MET A 1 27.39 -45.04 -5.23
N VAL A 2 26.17 -45.59 -5.08
CA VAL A 2 25.74 -46.85 -5.74
C VAL A 2 25.83 -46.78 -7.28
N VAL A 3 25.32 -45.70 -7.90
CA VAL A 3 25.39 -45.51 -9.36
C VAL A 3 26.84 -45.43 -9.87
N GLY A 4 27.72 -44.75 -9.11
CA GLY A 4 29.15 -44.65 -9.44
C GLY A 4 29.90 -45.97 -9.27
N ALA A 5 29.57 -46.76 -8.24
CA ALA A 5 30.16 -48.07 -8.00
C ALA A 5 29.78 -49.07 -9.09
N VAL A 6 28.50 -49.10 -9.48
CA VAL A 6 28.00 -49.97 -10.55
C VAL A 6 28.58 -49.56 -11.91
N GLY A 7 28.57 -48.26 -12.23
CA GLY A 7 29.18 -47.75 -13.47
C GLY A 7 30.69 -48.01 -13.55
N GLY A 8 31.41 -47.85 -12.44
CA GLY A 8 32.83 -48.17 -12.33
C GLY A 8 33.10 -49.67 -12.52
N ALA A 9 32.29 -50.55 -11.92
CA ALA A 9 32.41 -51.99 -12.09
C ALA A 9 32.24 -52.43 -13.55
N PHE A 10 31.18 -51.95 -14.22
CA PHE A 10 30.93 -52.28 -15.63
C PHE A 10 32.01 -51.70 -16.56
N GLY A 11 32.45 -50.46 -16.34
CA GLY A 11 33.52 -49.84 -17.11
C GLY A 11 34.87 -50.53 -16.92
N GLY A 12 35.18 -50.97 -15.68
CA GLY A 12 36.40 -51.69 -15.37
C GLY A 12 36.48 -53.06 -16.04
N ILE A 13 35.38 -53.81 -16.06
CA ILE A 13 35.28 -55.10 -16.77
C ILE A 13 35.43 -54.88 -18.28
N TYR A 14 34.75 -53.88 -18.84
CA TYR A 14 34.82 -53.55 -20.27
C TYR A 14 36.23 -53.15 -20.73
N ILE A 15 36.97 -52.41 -19.91
CA ILE A 15 38.37 -52.02 -20.19
C ILE A 15 39.30 -53.22 -20.01
N ALA A 16 39.08 -54.07 -18.99
CA ALA A 16 39.89 -55.27 -18.77
C ALA A 16 39.80 -56.27 -19.93
N ASP A 17 38.59 -56.45 -20.49
CA ASP A 17 38.36 -57.28 -21.68
C ASP A 17 39.05 -56.72 -22.94
N ARG A 18 39.13 -55.37 -23.06
CA ARG A 18 39.79 -54.69 -24.19
C ARG A 18 41.32 -54.73 -24.12
N VAL A 19 41.89 -54.90 -22.93
CA VAL A 19 43.36 -54.86 -22.68
C VAL A 19 43.96 -56.26 -22.51
N ALA A 20 43.16 -57.33 -22.65
CA ALA A 20 43.58 -58.73 -22.48
C ALA A 20 44.30 -59.00 -21.15
N ALA A 21 43.81 -58.38 -20.08
CA ALA A 21 44.37 -58.54 -18.75
C ALA A 21 44.04 -59.92 -18.17
N SER A 22 45.02 -60.58 -17.52
CA SER A 22 44.93 -61.96 -17.03
C SER A 22 43.96 -62.17 -15.85
N SER A 23 43.43 -61.11 -15.24
CA SER A 23 42.44 -61.19 -14.14
C SER A 23 41.36 -60.09 -14.22
N PRO A 24 40.33 -60.25 -15.07
CA PRO A 24 39.29 -59.26 -15.29
C PRO A 24 38.53 -58.86 -14.03
N TYR A 25 38.36 -59.79 -13.09
CA TYR A 25 37.65 -59.57 -11.83
C TYR A 25 38.40 -58.63 -10.87
N GLN A 26 39.73 -58.63 -10.87
CA GLN A 26 40.52 -57.72 -10.02
C GLN A 26 40.39 -56.26 -10.49
N TYR A 27 40.39 -56.03 -11.80
CA TYR A 27 40.13 -54.71 -12.37
C TYR A 27 38.68 -54.27 -12.14
N GLY A 28 37.71 -55.18 -12.27
CA GLY A 28 36.31 -54.90 -11.92
C GLY A 28 36.15 -54.43 -10.47
N VAL A 29 36.79 -55.11 -9.51
CA VAL A 29 36.76 -54.71 -8.09
C VAL A 29 37.49 -53.39 -7.85
N LEU A 30 38.64 -53.15 -8.49
CA LEU A 30 39.39 -51.90 -8.36
C LEU A 30 38.55 -50.70 -8.88
N PHE A 31 37.99 -50.80 -10.07
CA PHE A 31 37.17 -49.73 -10.65
C PHE A 31 35.80 -49.59 -9.95
N LEU A 32 35.26 -50.65 -9.34
CA LEU A 32 34.11 -50.57 -8.45
C LEU A 32 34.43 -49.71 -7.23
N LEU A 33 35.56 -49.96 -6.56
CA LEU A 33 35.99 -49.19 -5.38
C LEU A 33 36.29 -47.73 -5.74
N VAL A 34 36.96 -47.48 -6.87
CA VAL A 34 37.21 -46.12 -7.38
C VAL A 34 35.91 -45.43 -7.74
N GLY A 35 34.98 -46.10 -8.44
CA GLY A 35 33.66 -45.56 -8.78
C GLY A 35 32.78 -45.30 -7.55
N ALA A 36 32.89 -46.14 -6.52
CA ALA A 36 32.22 -45.93 -5.24
C ALA A 36 32.77 -44.69 -4.52
N LEU A 37 34.09 -44.51 -4.50
CA LEU A 37 34.77 -43.38 -3.87
C LEU A 37 34.47 -42.06 -4.60
N VAL A 38 34.60 -42.05 -5.93
CA VAL A 38 34.20 -40.91 -6.78
C VAL A 38 32.72 -40.61 -6.59
N GLY A 39 31.87 -41.64 -6.58
CA GLY A 39 30.46 -41.51 -6.30
C GLY A 39 30.17 -40.91 -4.93
N LEU A 40 30.91 -41.27 -3.88
CA LEU A 40 30.73 -40.74 -2.52
C LEU A 40 31.14 -39.26 -2.44
N VAL A 41 32.20 -38.86 -3.13
CA VAL A 41 32.66 -37.47 -3.17
C VAL A 41 31.74 -36.59 -4.02
N LEU A 42 31.26 -37.06 -5.17
CA LEU A 42 30.39 -36.26 -6.06
C LEU A 42 28.92 -36.18 -5.61
N THR A 43 28.40 -37.19 -4.90
CA THR A 43 26.99 -37.21 -4.45
C THR A 43 26.58 -35.95 -3.66
N PRO A 44 27.33 -35.47 -2.65
CA PRO A 44 26.93 -34.28 -1.90
C PRO A 44 26.94 -33.00 -2.75
N TYR A 45 27.85 -32.87 -3.73
CA TYR A 45 27.93 -31.70 -4.60
C TYR A 45 26.80 -31.66 -5.64
N ILE A 46 26.43 -32.80 -6.21
CA ILE A 46 25.37 -32.88 -7.23
C ILE A 46 23.98 -32.87 -6.59
N THR A 47 23.81 -33.46 -5.41
CA THR A 47 22.48 -33.65 -4.82
C THR A 47 22.23 -32.67 -3.68
N VAL A 48 23.05 -32.69 -2.63
CA VAL A 48 22.75 -32.01 -1.36
C VAL A 48 22.86 -30.50 -1.50
N TRP A 49 23.93 -30.02 -2.13
CA TRP A 49 24.19 -28.59 -2.30
C TRP A 49 23.12 -27.84 -3.12
N PRO A 50 22.76 -28.28 -4.35
CA PRO A 50 21.73 -27.61 -5.13
C PRO A 50 20.35 -27.78 -4.53
N PHE A 51 20.04 -28.93 -3.91
CA PHE A 51 18.76 -29.15 -3.24
C PHE A 51 18.57 -28.18 -2.05
N MET A 52 19.62 -27.97 -1.24
CA MET A 52 19.58 -27.00 -0.15
C MET A 52 19.46 -25.56 -0.65
N ALA A 53 20.20 -25.20 -1.72
CA ALA A 53 20.12 -23.87 -2.33
C ALA A 53 18.71 -23.60 -2.91
N LEU A 54 18.13 -24.58 -3.59
CA LEU A 54 16.79 -24.51 -4.16
C LEU A 54 15.73 -24.41 -3.05
N ARG A 55 15.85 -25.23 -1.99
CA ARG A 55 14.93 -25.18 -0.84
C ARG A 55 14.93 -23.83 -0.13
N ARG A 56 16.09 -23.18 0.03
CA ARG A 56 16.18 -21.83 0.62
C ARG A 56 15.51 -20.78 -0.27
N ARG A 57 15.76 -20.83 -1.59
CA ARG A 57 15.12 -19.92 -2.55
C ARG A 57 13.60 -20.08 -2.59
N ILE A 58 13.08 -21.30 -2.58
CA ILE A 58 11.63 -21.56 -2.58
C ILE A 58 10.98 -21.06 -1.28
N ARG A 59 11.62 -21.27 -0.11
CA ARG A 59 11.04 -20.87 1.19
C ARG A 59 11.02 -19.35 1.41
N GLN A 60 11.86 -18.61 0.69
CA GLN A 60 11.95 -17.15 0.77
C GLN A 60 11.24 -16.45 -0.40
N ALA A 61 10.80 -17.20 -1.41
CA ALA A 61 10.09 -16.65 -2.56
C ALA A 61 8.63 -16.36 -2.20
N PRO A 62 8.10 -15.17 -2.51
CA PRO A 62 6.68 -14.87 -2.36
C PRO A 62 5.85 -15.81 -3.26
N ALA A 63 4.62 -16.15 -2.82
CA ALA A 63 3.73 -17.07 -3.55
C ALA A 63 3.48 -16.67 -5.01
N GLN A 64 3.42 -15.35 -5.27
CA GLN A 64 3.27 -14.80 -6.62
C GLN A 64 4.44 -15.16 -7.54
N GLN A 65 5.68 -15.23 -7.00
CA GLN A 65 6.85 -15.60 -7.79
C GLN A 65 6.85 -17.10 -8.14
N ILE A 66 6.33 -17.96 -7.25
CA ILE A 66 6.17 -19.39 -7.53
C ILE A 66 5.15 -19.59 -8.65
N LEU A 67 4.02 -18.87 -8.60
CA LEU A 67 3.02 -18.89 -9.67
C LEU A 67 3.60 -18.38 -10.99
N ALA A 68 4.38 -17.30 -10.96
CA ALA A 68 5.07 -16.78 -12.13
C ALA A 68 6.03 -17.81 -12.75
N VAL A 69 6.81 -18.54 -11.94
CA VAL A 69 7.70 -19.61 -12.42
C VAL A 69 6.90 -20.70 -13.13
N VAL A 70 5.81 -21.17 -12.50
CA VAL A 70 4.96 -22.24 -13.07
C VAL A 70 4.34 -21.79 -14.38
N PHE A 71 3.76 -20.59 -14.42
CA PHE A 71 3.11 -20.06 -15.60
C PHE A 71 4.11 -19.79 -16.74
N GLY A 72 5.27 -19.23 -16.40
CA GLY A 72 6.37 -19.02 -17.35
C GLY A 72 6.89 -20.33 -17.95
N LEU A 73 7.02 -21.38 -17.13
CA LEU A 73 7.42 -22.71 -17.60
C LEU A 73 6.37 -23.31 -18.53
N ILE A 74 5.08 -23.25 -18.18
CA ILE A 74 3.99 -23.76 -19.02
C ILE A 74 3.99 -23.06 -20.38
N VAL A 75 3.99 -21.73 -20.39
CA VAL A 75 4.00 -20.94 -21.63
C VAL A 75 5.26 -21.22 -22.45
N GLY A 76 6.43 -21.28 -21.80
CA GLY A 76 7.70 -21.61 -22.46
C GLY A 76 7.69 -22.99 -23.12
N LEU A 77 7.14 -24.01 -22.45
CA LEU A 77 7.05 -25.36 -23.01
C LEU A 77 6.01 -25.48 -24.13
N ILE A 78 4.91 -24.74 -24.07
CA ILE A 78 3.94 -24.68 -25.18
C ILE A 78 4.61 -24.10 -26.43
N ILE A 79 5.34 -22.98 -26.28
CA ILE A 79 6.10 -22.37 -27.38
C ILE A 79 7.17 -23.35 -27.88
N ALA A 80 7.88 -24.01 -26.97
CA ALA A 80 8.89 -25.01 -27.32
C ALA A 80 8.29 -26.16 -28.14
N GLY A 81 7.12 -26.66 -27.77
CA GLY A 81 6.43 -27.73 -28.50
C GLY A 81 6.00 -27.31 -29.90
N LEU A 82 5.52 -26.07 -30.05
CA LEU A 82 5.17 -25.49 -31.35
C LEU A 82 6.39 -25.38 -32.27
N VAL A 83 7.54 -25.01 -31.70
CA VAL A 83 8.81 -24.85 -32.40
C VAL A 83 9.48 -26.23 -32.64
N ALA A 84 9.26 -27.21 -31.76
CA ALA A 84 9.81 -28.56 -31.88
C ALA A 84 9.35 -29.29 -33.14
N PHE A 85 8.10 -29.06 -33.60
CA PHE A 85 7.55 -29.70 -34.79
C PHE A 85 8.30 -29.39 -36.10
N PRO A 86 8.57 -28.13 -36.49
CA PRO A 86 9.39 -27.86 -37.67
C PRO A 86 10.86 -28.29 -37.48
N LEU A 87 11.38 -28.26 -36.25
CA LEU A 87 12.76 -28.68 -35.96
C LEU A 87 12.96 -30.20 -36.06
N SER A 88 11.92 -31.00 -35.84
CA SER A 88 12.00 -32.45 -36.00
C SER A 88 11.99 -32.90 -37.47
N MET A 89 11.60 -32.02 -38.41
CA MET A 89 11.65 -32.28 -39.85
C MET A 89 13.03 -32.05 -40.48
N LEU A 90 14.01 -31.61 -39.70
CA LEU A 90 15.39 -31.43 -40.17
C LEU A 90 16.11 -32.79 -40.36
N PRO A 91 17.16 -32.85 -41.19
CA PRO A 91 17.95 -34.08 -41.34
C PRO A 91 18.62 -34.50 -40.02
N GLU A 92 18.82 -35.81 -39.84
CA GLU A 92 19.66 -36.30 -38.74
C GLU A 92 21.08 -35.73 -38.84
N PRO A 93 21.72 -35.35 -37.72
CA PRO A 93 21.34 -35.60 -36.32
C PRO A 93 20.51 -34.49 -35.65
N TYR A 94 20.15 -33.44 -36.40
CA TYR A 94 19.54 -32.24 -35.83
C TYR A 94 18.10 -32.47 -35.34
N SER A 95 17.34 -33.34 -36.01
CA SER A 95 15.97 -33.71 -35.62
C SER A 95 15.86 -34.30 -34.21
N GLN A 96 16.90 -34.97 -33.72
CA GLN A 96 16.87 -35.61 -32.40
C GLN A 96 17.33 -34.66 -31.29
N ILE A 97 18.28 -33.76 -31.59
CA ILE A 97 18.93 -32.91 -30.59
C ILE A 97 18.19 -31.57 -30.43
N LEU A 98 17.80 -30.94 -31.55
CA LEU A 98 17.29 -29.58 -31.53
C LEU A 98 15.94 -29.42 -30.80
N PRO A 99 14.96 -30.34 -30.91
CA PRO A 99 13.72 -30.23 -30.12
C PRO A 99 13.97 -30.23 -28.61
N PHE A 100 14.93 -31.04 -28.15
CA PHE A 100 15.30 -31.11 -26.73
C PHE A 100 16.01 -29.82 -26.27
N VAL A 101 16.93 -29.30 -27.09
CA VAL A 101 17.59 -28.02 -26.83
C VAL A 101 16.58 -26.87 -26.80
N ALA A 102 15.60 -26.86 -27.72
CA ALA A 102 14.54 -25.89 -27.75
C ALA A 102 13.67 -25.93 -26.48
N ALA A 103 13.30 -27.11 -25.99
CA ALA A 103 12.54 -27.26 -24.74
C ALA A 103 13.26 -26.64 -23.53
N ILE A 104 14.56 -26.88 -23.39
CA ILE A 104 15.37 -26.29 -22.31
C ILE A 104 15.46 -24.78 -22.47
N LEU A 105 15.75 -24.30 -23.69
CA LEU A 105 15.93 -22.88 -23.98
C LEU A 105 14.65 -22.08 -23.73
N PHE A 106 13.52 -22.51 -24.29
CA PHE A 106 12.24 -21.82 -24.15
C PHE A 106 11.64 -21.97 -22.75
N GLY A 107 11.89 -23.09 -22.06
CA GLY A 107 11.53 -23.23 -20.65
C GLY A 107 12.27 -22.21 -19.77
N TYR A 108 13.59 -22.06 -19.97
CA TYR A 108 14.40 -21.06 -19.26
C TYR A 108 13.99 -19.62 -19.59
N LEU A 109 13.75 -19.33 -20.88
CA LEU A 109 13.29 -18.01 -21.32
C LEU A 109 11.91 -17.68 -20.75
N GLY A 110 10.97 -18.62 -20.79
CA GLY A 110 9.63 -18.44 -20.25
C GLY A 110 9.63 -18.13 -18.75
N ILE A 111 10.43 -18.85 -17.96
CA ILE A 111 10.62 -18.57 -16.53
C ILE A 111 11.26 -17.19 -16.33
N THR A 112 12.35 -16.88 -17.05
CA THR A 112 13.09 -15.62 -16.90
C THR A 112 12.22 -14.41 -17.22
N VAL A 113 11.49 -14.45 -18.33
CA VAL A 113 10.57 -13.39 -18.74
C VAL A 113 9.44 -13.24 -17.72
N MET A 114 8.82 -14.33 -17.27
CA MET A 114 7.71 -14.25 -16.33
C MET A 114 8.16 -13.74 -14.96
N ILE A 115 9.34 -14.10 -14.45
CA ILE A 115 9.86 -13.55 -13.18
C ILE A 115 10.19 -12.06 -13.31
N THR A 116 10.85 -11.66 -14.41
CA THR A 116 11.29 -10.27 -14.59
C THR A 116 10.14 -9.31 -14.87
N ARG A 117 9.09 -9.78 -15.55
CA ARG A 117 7.94 -8.97 -15.98
C ARG A 117 6.62 -9.36 -15.31
N GLN A 118 6.64 -10.14 -14.22
CA GLN A 118 5.41 -10.61 -13.56
C GLN A 118 4.42 -9.47 -13.27
N ARG A 119 4.88 -8.35 -12.74
CA ARG A 119 4.00 -7.22 -12.37
C ARG A 119 3.30 -6.63 -13.59
N ASP A 120 4.07 -6.35 -14.65
CA ASP A 120 3.55 -5.79 -15.90
C ASP A 120 2.53 -6.72 -16.56
N ILE A 121 2.82 -8.02 -16.61
CA ILE A 121 1.95 -9.03 -17.24
C ILE A 121 0.65 -9.21 -16.44
N PHE A 122 0.74 -9.33 -15.11
CA PHE A 122 -0.45 -9.44 -14.26
C PHE A 122 -1.33 -8.18 -14.35
N ASN A 123 -0.74 -6.99 -14.44
CA ASN A 123 -1.48 -5.74 -14.61
C ASN A 123 -2.22 -5.67 -15.95
N ILE A 124 -1.59 -6.14 -17.04
CA ILE A 124 -2.24 -6.20 -18.36
C ILE A 124 -3.38 -7.22 -18.38
N VAL A 125 -3.19 -8.40 -17.78
CA VAL A 125 -4.23 -9.43 -17.71
C VAL A 125 -5.42 -8.95 -16.88
N ARG A 126 -5.15 -8.31 -15.73
CA ARG A 126 -6.19 -7.72 -14.87
C ARG A 126 -6.91 -6.57 -15.58
N GLY A 127 -6.18 -5.71 -16.30
CA GLY A 127 -6.73 -4.61 -17.09
C GLY A 127 -7.56 -5.04 -18.30
N ARG A 128 -7.37 -6.25 -18.84
CA ARG A 128 -8.20 -6.79 -19.93
C ARG A 128 -9.44 -7.54 -19.45
N LEU A 129 -9.43 -8.08 -18.24
CA LEU A 129 -10.60 -8.69 -17.61
C LEU A 129 -11.56 -7.64 -17.03
N SER A 130 -11.03 -6.48 -16.62
CA SER A 130 -11.79 -5.31 -16.18
C SER A 130 -12.12 -4.39 -17.36
N GLY A 131 -13.06 -4.81 -18.21
CA GLY A 131 -13.61 -3.96 -19.27
C GLY A 131 -14.55 -2.89 -18.70
N GLY A 132 -14.02 -1.70 -18.40
CA GLY A 132 -14.83 -0.51 -18.14
C GLY A 132 -14.31 0.39 -17.03
N ARG A 133 -13.92 1.61 -17.42
CA ARG A 133 -13.56 2.79 -16.61
C ARG A 133 -12.23 2.74 -15.85
N ASP A 134 -11.43 3.77 -16.15
CA ASP A 134 -10.35 4.31 -15.31
C ASP A 134 -10.88 4.64 -13.92
N ASP A 135 -10.95 3.64 -13.04
CA ASP A 135 -11.22 3.82 -11.62
C ASP A 135 -10.45 2.80 -10.76
N GLN A 136 -9.27 2.37 -11.23
CA GLN A 136 -8.35 1.50 -10.47
C GLN A 136 -7.40 2.30 -9.55
N GLY A 137 -7.87 3.42 -9.01
CA GLY A 137 -7.24 4.11 -7.89
C GLY A 137 -7.69 3.58 -6.53
N ALA A 138 -8.84 2.90 -6.43
CA ALA A 138 -9.54 2.74 -5.16
C ALA A 138 -9.18 1.50 -4.31
N GLU A 139 -8.68 0.40 -4.90
CA GLU A 139 -8.38 -0.81 -4.11
C GLU A 139 -7.01 -0.79 -3.42
N ASP A 140 -6.09 0.09 -3.86
CA ASP A 140 -4.77 0.29 -3.23
C ASP A 140 -4.67 1.63 -2.49
N ASP A 141 -5.73 2.46 -2.48
CA ASP A 141 -5.70 3.84 -1.93
C ASP A 141 -5.63 3.88 -0.41
N TRP A 142 -6.17 2.86 0.27
CA TRP A 142 -6.28 2.81 1.73
C TRP A 142 -4.94 2.62 2.44
N HIS A 143 -3.94 2.07 1.75
CA HIS A 143 -2.57 1.89 2.29
C HIS A 143 -1.58 2.95 1.77
N ARG A 144 -2.03 3.92 0.97
CA ARG A 144 -1.12 4.96 0.46
C ARG A 144 -0.71 5.89 1.59
N PRO A 145 0.56 6.28 1.64
CA PRO A 145 1.01 7.24 2.63
C PRO A 145 0.26 8.56 2.49
N VAL A 146 0.02 9.28 3.57
CA VAL A 146 -0.62 10.60 3.54
C VAL A 146 0.40 11.68 3.88
N LEU A 147 0.37 12.82 3.17
CA LEU A 147 1.26 13.95 3.45
C LEU A 147 0.62 14.87 4.49
N LEU A 148 1.35 15.19 5.56
CA LEU A 148 0.87 16.12 6.58
C LEU A 148 1.38 17.54 6.33
N ASP A 149 0.46 18.51 6.40
CA ASP A 149 0.76 19.93 6.42
C ASP A 149 0.97 20.46 7.86
N THR A 150 1.72 21.57 7.98
CA THR A 150 1.97 22.34 9.20
C THR A 150 0.67 22.69 9.93
N SER A 151 -0.36 23.12 9.19
CA SER A 151 -1.65 23.56 9.77
C SER A 151 -2.36 22.44 10.55
N VAL A 152 -2.26 21.20 10.07
CA VAL A 152 -2.86 20.02 10.67
C VAL A 152 -2.09 19.55 11.90
N ILE A 153 -0.76 19.62 11.83
CA ILE A 153 0.11 19.25 12.96
C ILE A 153 -0.11 20.21 14.15
N ILE A 154 -0.22 21.52 13.89
CA ILE A 154 -0.46 22.52 14.95
C ILE A 154 -1.84 22.34 15.60
N ASP A 155 -2.88 22.07 14.80
CA ASP A 155 -4.24 21.84 15.28
C ASP A 155 -4.30 20.62 16.21
N GLY A 156 -3.66 19.52 15.82
CA GLY A 156 -3.44 18.35 16.66
C GLY A 156 -4.58 17.32 16.67
N ARG A 157 -5.78 17.65 16.14
CA ARG A 157 -6.89 16.68 16.03
C ARG A 157 -6.55 15.44 15.20
N ILE A 158 -5.58 15.55 14.30
CA ILE A 158 -5.07 14.42 13.52
C ILE A 158 -4.55 13.27 14.39
N ALA A 159 -4.01 13.57 15.58
CA ALA A 159 -3.52 12.54 16.50
C ALA A 159 -4.66 11.71 17.09
N ASP A 160 -5.79 12.35 17.37
CA ASP A 160 -6.98 11.67 17.88
C ASP A 160 -7.69 10.90 16.75
N ILE A 161 -7.77 11.50 15.55
CA ILE A 161 -8.34 10.85 14.35
C ILE A 161 -7.54 9.60 13.97
N SER A 162 -6.20 9.69 13.95
CA SER A 162 -5.34 8.53 13.64
C SER A 162 -5.57 7.37 14.62
N ARG A 163 -5.82 7.64 15.90
CA ARG A 163 -6.14 6.58 16.88
C ARG A 163 -7.47 5.88 16.65
N THR A 164 -8.42 6.51 15.96
CA THR A 164 -9.68 5.85 15.62
C THR A 164 -9.55 4.84 14.48
N GLY A 165 -8.41 4.82 13.78
CA GLY A 165 -8.22 4.02 12.57
C GLY A 165 -8.75 4.67 11.29
N PHE A 166 -9.21 5.93 11.35
CA PHE A 166 -9.74 6.63 10.17
C PHE A 166 -8.64 7.04 9.16
N ILE A 167 -7.38 7.07 9.62
CA ILE A 167 -6.19 7.21 8.78
C ILE A 167 -5.47 5.87 8.83
N GLU A 168 -5.44 5.14 7.72
CA GLU A 168 -4.81 3.81 7.61
C GLU A 168 -3.41 3.86 6.99
N GLY A 169 -3.13 4.88 6.17
CA GLY A 169 -1.83 5.07 5.52
C GLY A 169 -0.72 5.62 6.43
N GLU A 170 0.53 5.31 6.11
CA GLU A 170 1.71 5.90 6.77
C GLU A 170 1.68 7.43 6.64
N MET A 171 1.83 8.15 7.75
CA MET A 171 1.85 9.62 7.74
C MET A 171 3.26 10.12 7.43
N LEU A 172 3.42 10.81 6.31
CA LEU A 172 4.68 11.40 5.88
C LEU A 172 4.74 12.88 6.27
N VAL A 173 5.82 13.24 6.95
CA VAL A 173 6.14 14.63 7.30
C VAL A 173 7.42 15.02 6.57
N PRO A 174 7.34 15.78 5.47
CA PRO A 174 8.53 16.26 4.78
C PRO A 174 9.37 17.19 5.66
N ARG A 175 10.69 17.18 5.46
CA ARG A 175 11.64 17.97 6.27
C ARG A 175 11.36 19.47 6.18
N PHE A 176 10.88 19.98 5.06
CA PHE A 176 10.52 21.40 4.93
C PHE A 176 9.30 21.79 5.79
N VAL A 177 8.36 20.87 6.05
CA VAL A 177 7.24 21.11 6.98
C VAL A 177 7.76 21.21 8.41
N LEU A 178 8.72 20.35 8.78
CA LEU A 178 9.39 20.44 10.08
C LEU A 178 10.18 21.75 10.23
N ASN A 179 10.86 22.19 9.17
CA ASN A 179 11.59 23.46 9.16
C ASN A 179 10.64 24.65 9.31
N GLU A 180 9.47 24.63 8.66
CA GLU A 180 8.45 25.66 8.82
C GLU A 180 7.92 25.71 10.26
N LEU A 181 7.63 24.55 10.87
CA LEU A 181 7.23 24.46 12.28
C LEU A 181 8.29 25.05 13.22
N GLN A 182 9.57 24.77 12.98
CA GLN A 182 10.69 25.36 13.75
C GLN A 182 10.76 26.88 13.55
N HIS A 183 10.64 27.34 12.31
CA HIS A 183 10.63 28.78 11.99
C HIS A 183 9.48 29.51 12.69
N VAL A 184 8.28 28.92 12.70
CA VAL A 184 7.13 29.44 13.45
C VAL A 184 7.38 29.42 14.96
N ALA A 185 8.07 28.39 15.49
CA ALA A 185 8.42 28.28 16.90
C ALA A 185 9.50 29.29 17.34
N ASP A 186 10.35 29.77 16.43
CA ASP A 186 11.39 30.77 16.69
C ASP A 186 10.94 32.21 16.39
N SER A 187 9.69 32.38 15.98
CA SER A 187 9.09 33.69 15.71
C SER A 187 9.18 34.64 16.92
N SER A 188 9.40 35.93 16.66
CA SER A 188 9.38 37.01 17.66
C SER A 188 7.99 37.19 18.29
N ASP A 189 6.94 37.04 17.47
CA ASP A 189 5.53 37.01 17.90
C ASP A 189 5.28 35.82 18.86
N SER A 190 4.79 36.13 20.06
CA SER A 190 4.52 35.15 21.12
C SER A 190 3.42 34.15 20.77
N LEU A 191 2.36 34.58 20.06
CA LEU A 191 1.26 33.70 19.64
C LEU A 191 1.74 32.72 18.57
N ARG A 192 2.50 33.21 17.57
CA ARG A 192 3.09 32.34 16.54
C ARG A 192 4.05 31.33 17.16
N ARG A 193 4.96 31.79 18.03
CA ARG A 193 5.90 30.95 18.78
C ARG A 193 5.21 29.86 19.59
N ASN A 194 4.15 30.20 20.32
CA ASN A 194 3.38 29.23 21.10
C ASN A 194 2.70 28.18 20.21
N ARG A 195 2.16 28.58 19.04
CA ARG A 195 1.61 27.64 18.05
C ARG A 195 2.67 26.71 17.47
N GLY A 196 3.84 27.23 17.09
CA GLY A 196 4.94 26.42 16.56
C GLY A 196 5.44 25.39 17.58
N ARG A 197 5.64 25.80 18.84
CA ARG A 197 5.99 24.90 19.95
C ARG A 197 4.95 23.81 20.17
N ARG A 198 3.66 24.18 20.16
CA ARG A 198 2.55 23.22 20.22
C ARG A 198 2.60 22.25 19.04
N GLY A 199 2.86 22.71 17.82
CA GLY A 199 3.00 21.84 16.65
C GLY A 199 4.13 20.82 16.79
N LEU A 200 5.29 21.23 17.30
CA LEU A 200 6.41 20.32 17.57
C LEU A 200 6.07 19.29 18.66
N GLU A 201 5.33 19.70 19.70
CA GLU A 201 4.83 18.81 20.74
C GLU A 201 3.81 17.81 20.19
N MET A 202 2.86 18.27 19.36
CA MET A 202 1.87 17.41 18.71
C MET A 202 2.51 16.44 17.72
N LEU A 203 3.59 16.83 17.03
CA LEU A 203 4.34 15.92 16.17
C LEU A 203 4.99 14.78 16.97
N ARG A 204 5.56 15.07 18.15
CA ARG A 204 6.08 14.02 19.04
C ARG A 204 4.96 13.11 19.53
N ARG A 205 3.85 13.69 19.98
CA ARG A 205 2.65 12.95 20.39
C ARG A 205 2.14 12.04 19.27
N LEU A 206 2.13 12.54 18.04
CA LEU A 206 1.78 11.75 16.85
C LEU A 206 2.74 10.58 16.65
N GLN A 207 4.05 10.78 16.79
CA GLN A 207 5.03 9.70 16.66
C GLN A 207 4.91 8.64 17.75
N ASP A 208 4.58 9.03 18.99
CA ASP A 208 4.51 8.13 20.14
C ASP A 208 3.16 7.41 20.27
N GLU A 209 2.05 8.08 19.92
CA GLU A 209 0.69 7.64 20.27
C GLU A 209 -0.18 7.23 19.07
N SER A 210 0.28 7.44 17.83
CA SER A 210 -0.48 7.03 16.64
C SER A 210 -0.38 5.53 16.38
N ILE A 211 -1.46 4.95 15.85
CA ILE A 211 -1.51 3.54 15.46
C ILE A 211 -0.77 3.33 14.13
N THR A 212 -0.90 4.29 13.22
CA THR A 212 -0.22 4.31 11.92
C THR A 212 1.15 4.97 12.03
N PRO A 213 2.21 4.41 11.43
CA PRO A 213 3.55 4.97 11.54
C PRO A 213 3.63 6.40 10.99
N VAL A 214 4.35 7.27 11.71
CA VAL A 214 4.68 8.63 11.28
C VAL A 214 6.16 8.67 10.91
N ARG A 215 6.46 8.98 9.64
CA ARG A 215 7.83 9.05 9.13
C ARG A 215 8.18 10.46 8.67
N ILE A 216 9.26 10.99 9.24
CA ILE A 216 9.89 12.22 8.74
C ILE A 216 10.74 11.84 7.53
N THR A 217 10.56 12.56 6.43
CA THR A 217 11.23 12.26 5.16
C THR A 217 12.02 13.44 4.63
N ASP A 218 13.10 13.17 3.92
CA ASP A 218 14.02 14.18 3.40
C ASP A 218 13.62 14.68 2.01
N MET A 219 12.38 14.42 1.63
CA MET A 219 11.84 14.84 0.36
C MET A 219 11.68 16.36 0.37
N ASP A 220 12.26 17.00 -0.65
CA ASP A 220 12.09 18.41 -0.93
C ASP A 220 11.99 18.60 -2.46
N VAL A 221 11.41 19.72 -2.87
CA VAL A 221 11.33 20.16 -4.26
C VAL A 221 12.10 21.46 -4.37
N GLU A 222 13.36 21.35 -4.80
CA GLU A 222 14.32 22.45 -4.81
C GLU A 222 13.90 23.61 -5.73
N GLU A 223 13.10 23.31 -6.77
CA GLU A 223 12.63 24.30 -7.74
C GLU A 223 11.52 25.21 -7.21
N VAL A 224 10.89 24.84 -6.09
CA VAL A 224 9.73 25.53 -5.51
C VAL A 224 10.12 26.15 -4.18
N ARG A 225 9.68 27.38 -3.91
CA ARG A 225 9.98 28.06 -2.63
C ARG A 225 8.88 27.88 -1.60
N GLU A 226 7.63 27.99 -2.03
CA GLU A 226 6.48 27.95 -1.13
C GLU A 226 6.22 26.53 -0.62
N VAL A 227 6.00 26.40 0.69
CA VAL A 227 5.77 25.12 1.37
C VAL A 227 4.53 24.42 0.80
N ASP A 228 3.47 25.18 0.54
CA ASP A 228 2.20 24.70 0.03
C ASP A 228 2.35 24.10 -1.38
N ASP A 229 3.04 24.80 -2.29
CA ASP A 229 3.31 24.30 -3.63
C ASP A 229 4.19 23.04 -3.61
N LYS A 230 5.17 22.96 -2.70
CA LYS A 230 5.98 21.74 -2.51
C LYS A 230 5.11 20.55 -2.12
N LEU A 231 4.14 20.73 -1.23
CA LEU A 231 3.20 19.68 -0.83
C LEU A 231 2.37 19.22 -2.02
N VAL A 232 1.85 20.12 -2.85
CA VAL A 232 1.06 19.76 -4.04
C VAL A 232 1.90 18.98 -5.04
N VAL A 233 3.13 19.42 -5.33
CA VAL A 233 4.04 18.71 -6.23
C VAL A 233 4.38 17.33 -5.69
N LEU A 234 4.64 17.20 -4.38
CA LEU A 234 4.92 15.90 -3.76
C LEU A 234 3.71 14.97 -3.76
N GLY A 235 2.52 15.48 -3.43
CA GLY A 235 1.28 14.70 -3.48
C GLY A 235 1.00 14.17 -4.88
N LYS A 236 1.30 14.96 -5.92
CA LYS A 236 1.21 14.53 -7.32
C LYS A 236 2.26 13.49 -7.70
N ARG A 237 3.52 13.67 -7.29
CA ARG A 237 4.61 12.70 -7.58
C ARG A 237 4.35 11.35 -6.89
N LEU A 238 3.93 11.38 -5.63
CA LEU A 238 3.69 10.20 -4.82
C LEU A 238 2.29 9.60 -5.00
N HIS A 239 1.42 10.27 -5.75
CA HIS A 239 0.02 9.88 -5.97
C HIS A 239 -0.72 9.65 -4.65
N CYS A 240 -0.52 10.56 -3.71
CA CYS A 240 -0.95 10.37 -2.34
C CYS A 240 -1.66 11.62 -1.80
N PRO A 241 -2.62 11.45 -0.87
CA PRO A 241 -3.45 12.55 -0.44
C PRO A 241 -2.70 13.49 0.51
N ILE A 242 -3.10 14.77 0.51
CA ILE A 242 -2.60 15.80 1.43
C ILE A 242 -3.61 16.00 2.54
N VAL A 243 -3.17 15.95 3.79
CA VAL A 243 -3.98 16.29 4.96
C VAL A 243 -3.68 17.74 5.35
N THR A 244 -4.67 18.63 5.21
CA THR A 244 -4.53 20.06 5.53
C THR A 244 -5.79 20.60 6.22
N ASN A 245 -5.65 21.70 6.95
CA ASN A 245 -6.74 22.53 7.45
C ASN A 245 -6.90 23.83 6.65
N ASP A 246 -5.96 24.13 5.74
CA ASP A 246 -5.96 25.33 4.93
C ASP A 246 -6.90 25.19 3.73
N TYR A 247 -7.83 26.13 3.60
CA TYR A 247 -8.82 26.16 2.53
C TYR A 247 -8.20 26.48 1.16
N ASN A 248 -7.17 27.32 1.11
CA ASN A 248 -6.51 27.72 -0.13
C ASN A 248 -5.68 26.55 -0.69
N LEU A 249 -4.87 25.91 0.16
CA LEU A 249 -4.12 24.70 -0.22
C LEU A 249 -5.07 23.60 -0.70
N ASN A 250 -6.19 23.39 0.00
CA ASN A 250 -7.23 22.45 -0.43
C ASN A 250 -7.68 22.73 -1.87
N ARG A 251 -8.08 23.98 -2.16
CA ARG A 251 -8.60 24.34 -3.47
C ARG A 251 -7.56 24.22 -4.59
N VAL A 252 -6.32 24.63 -4.33
CA VAL A 252 -5.23 24.53 -5.31
C VAL A 252 -4.86 23.07 -5.58
N ALA A 253 -4.75 22.25 -4.54
CA ALA A 253 -4.40 20.84 -4.67
C ALA A 253 -5.46 20.05 -5.46
N GLU A 254 -6.75 20.27 -5.17
CA GLU A 254 -7.85 19.65 -5.92
C GLU A 254 -7.82 20.02 -7.41
N LEU A 255 -7.60 21.30 -7.73
CA LEU A 255 -7.50 21.78 -9.11
C LEU A 255 -6.33 21.13 -9.87
N GLN A 256 -5.26 20.75 -9.16
CA GLN A 256 -4.11 20.06 -9.74
C GLN A 256 -4.26 18.52 -9.77
N GLY A 257 -5.41 18.00 -9.33
CA GLY A 257 -5.73 16.58 -9.33
C GLY A 257 -5.16 15.80 -8.13
N VAL A 258 -4.78 16.50 -7.06
CA VAL A 258 -4.31 15.86 -5.82
C VAL A 258 -5.47 15.75 -4.84
N ARG A 259 -5.69 14.55 -4.30
CA ARG A 259 -6.73 14.30 -3.30
C ARG A 259 -6.38 15.00 -1.99
N VAL A 260 -7.37 15.67 -1.37
CA VAL A 260 -7.18 16.37 -0.10
C VAL A 260 -8.07 15.76 0.97
N LEU A 261 -7.52 15.60 2.18
CA LEU A 261 -8.22 15.16 3.38
C LEU A 261 -8.27 16.35 4.35
N ASN A 262 -9.38 17.08 4.32
CA ASN A 262 -9.55 18.25 5.18
C ASN A 262 -10.20 17.87 6.52
N ILE A 263 -9.50 18.11 7.63
CA ILE A 263 -10.01 17.74 8.97
C ILE A 263 -11.21 18.61 9.37
N ASN A 264 -11.29 19.86 8.93
CA ASN A 264 -12.46 20.70 9.18
C ASN A 264 -13.70 20.18 8.44
N GLU A 265 -13.54 19.68 7.22
CA GLU A 265 -14.62 19.05 6.47
C GLU A 265 -15.06 17.75 7.12
N LEU A 266 -14.11 16.91 7.55
CA LEU A 266 -14.39 15.69 8.31
C LEU A 266 -15.17 15.99 9.59
N ALA A 267 -14.72 16.97 10.38
CA ALA A 267 -15.37 17.37 11.61
C ALA A 267 -16.81 17.86 11.37
N ASN A 268 -17.06 18.55 10.26
CA ASN A 268 -18.41 18.96 9.88
C ASN A 268 -19.28 17.79 9.40
N ALA A 269 -18.70 16.83 8.69
CA ALA A 269 -19.40 15.65 8.17
C ALA A 269 -19.87 14.69 9.27
N VAL A 270 -19.15 14.63 10.40
CA VAL A 270 -19.49 13.77 11.55
C VAL A 270 -20.38 14.44 12.59
N LYS A 271 -20.83 15.69 12.35
CA LYS A 271 -21.78 16.36 13.25
C LYS A 271 -23.09 15.58 13.31
N ALA A 272 -23.62 15.40 14.51
CA ALA A 272 -24.86 14.67 14.74
C ALA A 272 -26.02 15.26 13.90
N LEU A 273 -26.71 14.38 13.18
CA LEU A 273 -27.88 14.76 12.39
C LEU A 273 -29.14 14.65 13.24
N LEU A 274 -29.63 15.78 13.76
CA LEU A 274 -30.94 15.82 14.40
C LEU A 274 -32.07 15.67 13.37
N LEU A 275 -32.97 14.71 13.59
CA LEU A 275 -34.11 14.42 12.73
C LEU A 275 -35.41 15.05 13.27
N PRO A 276 -36.38 15.38 12.40
CA PRO A 276 -37.73 15.73 12.84
C PRO A 276 -38.31 14.62 13.73
N GLY A 277 -38.84 14.99 14.89
CA GLY A 277 -39.38 14.08 15.90
C GLY A 277 -38.41 13.75 17.04
N GLU A 278 -37.13 14.06 16.92
CA GLU A 278 -36.17 13.84 18.01
C GLU A 278 -36.29 14.92 19.11
N PRO A 279 -36.22 14.53 20.39
CA PRO A 279 -36.14 15.48 21.49
C PRO A 279 -34.72 16.04 21.60
N LEU A 280 -34.60 17.33 21.94
CA LEU A 280 -33.35 17.98 22.28
C LEU A 280 -33.57 18.96 23.44
N THR A 281 -32.54 19.19 24.25
CA THR A 281 -32.58 20.23 25.28
C THR A 281 -31.87 21.47 24.77
N VAL A 282 -32.56 22.62 24.78
CA VAL A 282 -31.97 23.90 24.38
C VAL A 282 -32.22 24.97 25.42
N LYS A 283 -31.22 25.83 25.65
CA LYS A 283 -31.40 27.07 26.41
C LYS A 283 -31.95 28.14 25.46
N ILE A 284 -33.12 28.68 25.78
CA ILE A 284 -33.69 29.78 25.00
C ILE A 284 -33.01 31.07 25.45
N VAL A 285 -32.33 31.76 24.54
CA VAL A 285 -31.48 32.92 24.86
C VAL A 285 -32.15 34.23 24.48
N GLN A 286 -32.87 34.26 23.35
CA GLN A 286 -33.43 35.48 22.78
C GLN A 286 -34.84 35.26 22.22
N VAL A 287 -35.58 36.35 22.01
CA VAL A 287 -36.89 36.34 21.34
C VAL A 287 -36.68 36.07 19.84
N GLY A 288 -37.51 35.22 19.24
CA GLY A 288 -37.51 34.96 17.80
C GLY A 288 -38.16 36.07 16.98
N LYS A 289 -38.07 35.95 15.64
CA LYS A 289 -38.64 36.95 14.72
C LYS A 289 -40.17 36.91 14.70
N GLU A 290 -40.78 35.72 14.77
CA GLU A 290 -42.24 35.59 14.76
C GLU A 290 -42.83 35.64 16.17
N VAL A 291 -44.13 35.95 16.25
CA VAL A 291 -44.85 36.07 17.51
C VAL A 291 -44.79 34.75 18.28
N GLY A 292 -44.33 34.82 19.54
CA GLY A 292 -44.24 33.68 20.45
C GLY A 292 -42.98 32.83 20.30
N GLN A 293 -42.14 33.05 19.28
CA GLN A 293 -40.91 32.27 19.11
C GLN A 293 -39.83 32.66 20.13
N GLY A 294 -39.06 31.66 20.54
CA GLY A 294 -37.76 31.83 21.19
C GLY A 294 -36.65 31.28 20.30
N VAL A 295 -35.41 31.74 20.49
CA VAL A 295 -34.24 31.23 19.79
C VAL A 295 -33.18 30.83 20.80
N GLY A 296 -32.62 29.64 20.58
CA GLY A 296 -31.45 29.12 21.29
C GLY A 296 -30.39 28.64 20.30
N TYR A 297 -29.25 28.22 20.83
CA TYR A 297 -28.15 27.67 20.06
C TYR A 297 -27.72 26.35 20.70
N LEU A 298 -27.39 25.37 19.87
CA LEU A 298 -26.67 24.17 20.30
C LEU A 298 -25.19 24.48 20.51
N ASP A 299 -24.47 23.54 21.12
CA ASP A 299 -23.03 23.68 21.41
C ASP A 299 -22.19 23.82 20.12
N ASP A 300 -22.70 23.34 18.99
CA ASP A 300 -22.05 23.45 17.67
C ASP A 300 -22.39 24.75 16.92
N GLY A 301 -23.17 25.64 17.54
CA GLY A 301 -23.63 26.91 16.96
C GLY A 301 -24.90 26.81 16.11
N THR A 302 -25.49 25.64 15.95
CA THR A 302 -26.76 25.47 15.20
C THR A 302 -27.88 26.26 15.87
N MET A 303 -28.54 27.14 15.11
CA MET A 303 -29.64 27.95 15.62
C MET A 303 -30.92 27.12 15.74
N VAL A 304 -31.54 27.14 16.90
CA VAL A 304 -32.79 26.43 17.21
C VAL A 304 -33.90 27.45 17.47
N VAL A 305 -34.89 27.50 16.59
CA VAL A 305 -36.10 28.32 16.71
C VAL A 305 -37.19 27.49 17.37
N VAL A 306 -37.63 27.90 18.56
CA VAL A 306 -38.61 27.19 19.37
C VAL A 306 -39.95 27.91 19.31
N ALA A 307 -40.98 27.25 18.79
CA ALA A 307 -42.36 27.73 18.86
C ALA A 307 -42.82 27.83 20.32
N GLU A 308 -43.49 28.93 20.67
CA GLU A 308 -43.90 29.27 22.05
C GLU A 308 -42.73 29.39 23.05
N GLY A 309 -41.50 29.56 22.55
CA GLY A 309 -40.30 29.71 23.37
C GLY A 309 -40.17 31.07 24.08
N LYS A 310 -40.93 32.10 23.67
CA LYS A 310 -40.81 33.48 24.21
C LYS A 310 -41.01 33.56 25.72
N SER A 311 -41.93 32.77 26.28
CA SER A 311 -42.23 32.74 27.73
C SER A 311 -41.13 32.04 28.56
N HIS A 312 -40.18 31.38 27.90
CA HIS A 312 -39.17 30.52 28.52
C HIS A 312 -37.74 31.03 28.30
N ILE A 313 -37.56 32.32 28.04
CA ILE A 313 -36.24 32.95 27.89
C ILE A 313 -35.40 32.73 29.15
N ASN A 314 -34.10 32.48 28.93
CA ASN A 314 -33.10 32.09 29.91
C ASN A 314 -33.31 30.74 30.59
N GLN A 315 -34.30 29.94 30.18
CA GLN A 315 -34.54 28.60 30.69
C GLN A 315 -34.03 27.53 29.72
N ARG A 316 -33.62 26.38 30.26
CA ARG A 316 -33.39 25.16 29.48
C ARG A 316 -34.69 24.37 29.41
N LYS A 317 -35.15 24.07 28.20
CA LYS A 317 -36.36 23.29 27.95
C LYS A 317 -36.05 22.15 26.98
N GLU A 318 -36.74 21.04 27.20
CA GLU A 318 -36.80 19.95 26.24
C GLU A 318 -37.79 20.33 25.14
N VAL A 319 -37.36 20.19 23.90
CA VAL A 319 -38.10 20.58 22.70
C VAL A 319 -37.99 19.45 21.67
N ILE A 320 -39.04 19.28 20.88
CA ILE A 320 -39.08 18.28 19.80
C ILE A 320 -38.83 18.99 18.48
N VAL A 321 -37.87 18.49 17.70
CA VAL A 321 -37.57 19.02 16.36
C VAL A 321 -38.77 18.81 15.45
N THR A 322 -39.27 19.88 14.84
CA THR A 322 -40.37 19.82 13.87
C THR A 322 -39.87 19.86 12.44
N LYS A 323 -38.84 20.68 12.16
CA LYS A 323 -38.30 20.84 10.82
C LYS A 323 -36.82 21.21 10.87
N VAL A 324 -36.07 20.71 9.90
CA VAL A 324 -34.67 21.09 9.67
C VAL A 324 -34.60 21.91 8.40
N LEU A 325 -33.99 23.09 8.45
CA LEU A 325 -33.68 23.91 7.27
C LEU A 325 -32.17 24.08 7.15
N GLN A 326 -31.63 23.81 5.95
CA GLN A 326 -30.27 24.16 5.59
C GLN A 326 -30.29 25.50 4.84
N THR A 327 -29.48 26.47 5.28
CA THR A 327 -29.33 27.77 4.63
C THR A 327 -27.88 28.01 4.24
N ALA A 328 -27.60 29.02 3.41
CA ALA A 328 -26.23 29.38 3.04
C ALA A 328 -25.35 29.81 4.24
N ALA A 329 -25.97 30.29 5.32
CA ALA A 329 -25.28 30.70 6.55
C ALA A 329 -25.10 29.54 7.56
N GLY A 330 -25.63 28.35 7.26
CA GLY A 330 -25.57 27.19 8.14
C GLY A 330 -26.94 26.52 8.34
N ARG A 331 -27.00 25.66 9.36
CA ARG A 331 -28.19 24.85 9.68
C ARG A 331 -29.08 25.58 10.69
N MET A 332 -30.39 25.50 10.48
CA MET A 332 -31.42 26.02 11.39
C MET A 332 -32.41 24.90 11.72
N LEU A 333 -32.70 24.74 13.01
CA LEU A 333 -33.68 23.78 13.51
C LEU A 333 -34.92 24.53 13.97
N PHE A 334 -36.09 24.03 13.59
CA PHE A 334 -37.36 24.45 14.15
C PHE A 334 -37.80 23.37 15.12
N ALA A 335 -38.25 23.78 16.29
CA ALA A 335 -38.71 22.90 17.34
C ALA A 335 -39.95 23.48 18.02
N ARG A 336 -40.65 22.64 18.77
CA ARG A 336 -41.74 23.04 19.68
C ARG A 336 -41.47 22.47 21.06
N LEU A 337 -42.02 23.09 22.10
CA LEU A 337 -41.94 22.54 23.45
C LEU A 337 -42.49 21.09 23.45
N ALA A 338 -41.79 20.19 24.13
CA ALA A 338 -42.12 18.77 24.21
C ALA A 338 -43.47 18.52 24.89
#